data_AF-A0A7C9ACX1-F1
#
_entry.id   AF-A0A7C9ACX1-F1
#
_cell.length_a   1.000
_cell.length_b   1.000
_cell.length_c   1.000
_cell.angle_alpha   90.00
_cell.angle_beta   90.00
_cell.angle_gamma   90.00
#
_symmetry.space_group_name_H-M   'P 1'
#
loop_
_entity.id
_entity.type
_entity.pdbx_description
1 polymer ?
#
loop_
_entity_poly.entity_id
_entity_poly.type
_entity_poly.pdbx_seq_one_letter_code
_entity_poly.pdbx_strand_id
1 'polypeptide(L)'
;YSQLVGLAATVDESQELEPGDIIWAKLTGYAMWPAVIVNAALVRNWKGLNKSAGGISVPVQFFGSHDFARIQVKQTVSFMKGLISCFHLRCKSPQFLHSLKEARKYLNEQ
;
A
#
# COMPACT_ATOMS: atom_id res chain seq x y z
N TYR A 1 12.79 3.65 18.61
CA TYR A 1 12.85 2.60 17.57
C TYR A 1 12.76 1.19 18.14
N SER A 2 13.48 0.84 19.21
CA SER A 2 13.46 -0.50 19.83
C SER A 2 12.14 -0.91 20.49
N GLN A 3 11.35 0.03 21.03
CA GLN A 3 10.07 -0.29 21.68
C GLN A 3 8.91 -0.57 20.70
N LEU A 4 9.04 -0.17 19.42
CA LEU A 4 8.00 -0.41 18.40
C LEU A 4 8.06 -1.82 17.79
N VAL A 5 9.16 -2.54 18.01
CA VAL A 5 9.38 -3.89 17.48
C VAL A 5 8.56 -4.93 18.24
N GLY A 6 8.30 -4.71 19.55
CA GLY A 6 7.56 -5.64 20.39
C GLY A 6 6.07 -5.75 20.07
N LEU A 7 5.47 -4.69 19.52
CA LEU A 7 4.05 -4.66 19.14
C LEU A 7 3.78 -5.34 17.78
N ALA A 8 4.80 -5.53 16.94
CA ALA A 8 4.64 -6.11 15.60
C ALA A 8 4.51 -7.64 15.62
N ALA A 9 4.83 -8.30 16.74
CA ALA A 9 4.84 -9.76 16.85
C ALA A 9 3.46 -10.39 17.14
N THR A 10 2.44 -9.58 17.47
CA THR A 10 1.08 -10.06 17.78
C THR A 10 0.02 -9.57 16.80
N VAL A 11 0.40 -8.83 15.75
CA VAL A 11 -0.58 -8.36 14.75
C VAL A 11 -0.85 -9.49 13.76
N ASP A 12 -1.88 -10.24 14.12
CA ASP A 12 -2.64 -11.15 13.28
C ASP A 12 -2.75 -10.62 11.84
N GLU A 13 -2.54 -11.48 10.83
CA GLU A 13 -2.57 -11.17 9.39
C GLU A 13 -3.95 -10.70 8.88
N SER A 14 -4.91 -10.53 9.79
CA SER A 14 -6.23 -9.95 9.60
C SER A 14 -6.18 -8.43 9.69
N GLN A 15 -5.36 -7.76 8.88
CA GLN A 15 -5.34 -6.29 8.88
C GLN A 15 -6.59 -5.80 8.12
N GLU A 16 -7.59 -5.31 8.86
CA GLU A 16 -8.69 -4.52 8.31
C GLU A 16 -8.07 -3.28 7.67
N LEU A 17 -7.95 -3.32 6.34
CA LEU A 17 -7.36 -2.25 5.54
C LEU A 17 -8.42 -1.17 5.31
N GLU A 18 -8.26 -0.01 5.93
CA GLU A 18 -9.24 1.06 5.86
C GLU A 18 -8.91 2.08 4.76
N PRO A 19 -9.93 2.72 4.15
CA PRO A 19 -9.68 3.85 3.25
C PRO A 19 -8.88 4.96 3.96
N GLY A 20 -7.76 5.35 3.37
CA GLY A 20 -6.81 6.31 3.94
C GLY A 20 -5.52 5.67 4.48
N ASP A 21 -5.50 4.35 4.68
CA ASP A 21 -4.30 3.64 5.11
C ASP A 21 -3.25 3.57 4.00
N ILE A 22 -2.00 3.84 4.37
CA ILE A 22 -0.85 3.61 3.50
C ILE A 22 -0.41 2.15 3.62
N ILE A 23 -0.16 1.54 2.47
CA ILE A 23 0.36 0.18 2.34
C ILE A 23 1.49 0.13 1.32
N TRP A 24 2.23 -0.96 1.35
CA TRP A 24 3.14 -1.38 0.31
C TRP A 24 2.46 -2.42 -0.55
N ALA A 25 2.22 -2.07 -1.80
CA ALA A 25 1.62 -2.97 -2.77
C ALA A 25 2.72 -3.70 -3.57
N LYS A 26 2.63 -5.04 -3.62
CA LYS A 26 3.51 -5.87 -4.45
C LYS A 26 2.82 -6.22 -5.77
N LEU A 27 3.22 -5.56 -6.85
CA LEU A 27 2.86 -5.96 -8.21
C LEU A 27 3.91 -6.93 -8.79
N THR A 28 3.44 -7.95 -9.51
CA THR A 28 4.33 -8.86 -10.24
C THR A 28 5.10 -8.07 -11.30
N GLY A 29 6.44 -8.23 -11.34
CA GLY A 29 7.31 -7.49 -12.26
C GLY A 29 7.77 -6.11 -11.78
N TYR A 30 7.25 -5.61 -10.66
CA TYR A 30 7.61 -4.31 -10.09
C TYR A 30 8.22 -4.44 -8.69
N ALA A 31 8.90 -3.38 -8.24
CA ALA A 31 9.29 -3.22 -6.84
C ALA A 31 8.04 -3.10 -5.94
N MET A 32 8.20 -3.30 -4.64
CA MET A 32 7.14 -2.92 -3.70
C MET A 32 6.97 -1.42 -3.73
N TRP A 33 5.75 -0.96 -3.97
CA TRP A 33 5.46 0.45 -4.19
C TRP A 33 4.49 0.96 -3.12
N PRO A 34 4.70 2.16 -2.58
CA PRO A 34 3.76 2.74 -1.63
C PRO A 34 2.44 3.10 -2.33
N ALA A 35 1.33 2.75 -1.72
CA ALA A 35 -0.02 3.06 -2.18
C ALA A 35 -0.93 3.38 -1.00
N VAL A 36 -1.96 4.19 -1.24
CA VAL A 36 -3.02 4.48 -0.26
C VAL A 36 -4.27 3.70 -0.63
N ILE A 37 -4.96 3.15 0.37
CA ILE A 37 -6.25 2.50 0.16
C ILE A 37 -7.30 3.58 -0.08
N VAL A 38 -8.03 3.44 -1.17
CA VAL A 38 -9.10 4.38 -1.53
C VAL A 38 -10.45 3.73 -1.30
N ASN A 39 -11.48 4.54 -1.08
CA ASN A 39 -12.81 4.01 -0.86
C ASN A 39 -13.32 3.31 -2.13
N ALA A 40 -13.74 2.05 -1.99
CA ALA A 40 -14.29 1.26 -3.09
C ALA A 40 -15.53 1.90 -3.74
N ALA A 41 -16.27 2.75 -3.02
CA ALA A 41 -17.38 3.52 -3.56
C ALA A 41 -16.91 4.56 -4.61
N LEU A 42 -15.73 5.15 -4.44
CA LEU A 42 -15.14 6.09 -5.41
C LEU A 42 -14.66 5.36 -6.66
N VAL A 43 -14.18 4.12 -6.49
CA VAL A 43 -13.66 3.28 -7.59
C VAL A 43 -14.76 2.56 -8.37
N ARG A 44 -16.01 2.50 -7.86
CA ARG A 44 -17.15 1.85 -8.52
C ARG A 44 -17.46 2.43 -9.91
N ASN A 45 -17.07 3.69 -10.18
CA ASN A 45 -17.22 4.32 -11.49
C ASN A 45 -16.13 3.93 -12.51
N TRP A 46 -15.06 3.26 -12.10
CA TRP A 46 -14.01 2.81 -13.02
C TRP A 46 -14.33 1.41 -13.56
N LYS A 47 -15.09 1.39 -14.66
CA LYS A 47 -15.34 0.21 -15.49
C LYS A 47 -14.00 -0.44 -15.88
N GLY A 48 -13.75 -1.67 -15.41
CA GLY A 48 -12.67 -2.51 -15.96
C GLY A 48 -11.92 -3.36 -14.94
N LEU A 49 -12.04 -3.05 -13.65
CA LEU A 49 -11.33 -3.79 -12.60
C LEU A 49 -12.18 -4.99 -12.15
N ASN A 50 -12.17 -6.04 -12.99
CA ASN A 50 -12.91 -7.28 -12.76
C ASN A 50 -12.66 -7.80 -11.33
N LYS A 51 -13.73 -8.26 -10.68
CA LYS A 51 -13.68 -8.98 -9.42
C LYS A 51 -12.91 -10.28 -9.69
N SER A 52 -11.61 -10.31 -9.40
CA SER A 52 -10.83 -11.53 -9.52
C SER A 52 -11.40 -12.57 -8.55
N ALA A 53 -11.79 -13.71 -9.10
CA ALA A 53 -12.46 -14.78 -8.39
C ALA A 53 -11.63 -15.21 -7.16
N GLY A 54 -12.23 -15.11 -5.96
CA GLY A 54 -11.79 -15.86 -4.78
C GLY A 54 -10.90 -15.18 -3.74
N GLY A 55 -10.73 -13.85 -3.73
CA GLY A 55 -9.93 -13.20 -2.68
C GLY A 55 -10.36 -11.79 -2.28
N ILE A 56 -10.17 -11.45 -1.01
CA ILE A 56 -10.33 -10.07 -0.50
C ILE A 56 -9.30 -9.20 -1.22
N SER A 57 -9.78 -8.21 -1.96
CA SER A 57 -8.95 -7.25 -2.69
C SER A 57 -9.43 -5.85 -2.42
N VAL A 58 -8.47 -4.95 -2.22
CA VAL A 58 -8.71 -3.55 -1.90
C VAL A 58 -8.30 -2.67 -3.10
N PRO A 59 -9.09 -1.63 -3.42
CA PRO A 59 -8.67 -0.64 -4.37
C PRO A 59 -7.66 0.30 -3.73
N VAL A 60 -6.58 0.57 -4.45
CA VAL A 60 -5.45 1.37 -3.95
C VAL A 60 -5.02 2.35 -5.03
N GLN A 61 -4.49 3.49 -4.61
CA GLN A 61 -3.85 4.48 -5.46
C GLN A 61 -2.36 4.50 -5.18
N PHE A 62 -1.54 4.32 -6.22
CA PHE A 62 -0.09 4.40 -6.07
C PHE A 62 0.36 5.85 -5.95
N PHE A 63 1.28 6.10 -5.01
CA PHE A 63 1.94 7.39 -4.94
C PHE A 63 2.90 7.57 -6.12
N GLY A 64 3.10 8.82 -6.55
CA GLY A 64 3.98 9.24 -7.63
C GLY A 64 3.39 9.12 -9.04
N SER A 65 2.68 8.03 -9.35
CA SER A 65 1.98 7.89 -10.64
C SER A 65 0.47 8.17 -10.55
N HIS A 66 -0.09 8.13 -9.34
CA HIS A 66 -1.54 8.24 -9.10
C HIS A 66 -2.37 7.18 -9.85
N ASP A 67 -1.72 6.09 -10.28
CA ASP A 67 -2.41 4.97 -10.90
C ASP A 67 -3.25 4.24 -9.87
N PHE A 68 -4.40 3.73 -10.33
CA PHE A 68 -5.30 2.94 -9.50
C PHE A 68 -5.22 1.48 -9.86
N ALA A 69 -5.16 0.62 -8.84
CA ALA A 69 -5.20 -0.82 -9.03
C ALA A 69 -6.00 -1.51 -7.93
N ARG A 70 -6.37 -2.76 -8.20
CA ARG A 70 -6.90 -3.68 -7.20
C ARG A 70 -5.84 -4.70 -6.91
N ILE A 71 -5.39 -4.69 -5.67
CA ILE A 71 -4.41 -5.64 -5.18
C ILE A 71 -5.08 -6.56 -4.17
N GLN A 72 -4.71 -7.84 -4.19
CA GLN A 72 -5.18 -8.78 -3.19
C GLN A 72 -4.55 -8.41 -1.84
N VAL A 73 -5.32 -8.50 -0.74
CA VAL A 73 -4.81 -8.18 0.60
C VAL A 73 -3.57 -9.01 0.93
N LYS A 74 -3.48 -10.25 0.44
CA LYS A 74 -2.28 -11.10 0.57
C LYS A 74 -1.01 -10.57 -0.11
N GLN A 75 -1.16 -9.63 -1.06
CA GLN A 75 -0.07 -8.99 -1.80
C GLN A 75 0.22 -7.57 -1.27
N THR A 76 -0.49 -7.14 -0.22
CA THR A 76 -0.23 -5.89 0.47
C THR A 76 0.60 -6.16 1.72
N VAL A 77 1.40 -5.18 2.09
CA VAL A 77 2.14 -5.17 3.35
C VAL A 77 1.87 -3.83 4.01
N SER A 78 1.62 -3.81 5.31
CA SER A 78 1.37 -2.56 6.03
C SER A 78 2.55 -1.60 5.93
N PHE A 79 2.29 -0.30 5.95
CA PHE A 79 3.33 0.72 5.85
C PHE A 79 4.46 0.49 6.85
N MET A 80 4.11 0.22 8.12
CA MET A 80 5.06 -0.08 9.20
C MET A 80 5.91 -1.33 8.91
N LYS A 81 5.29 -2.44 8.50
CA LYS A 81 6.01 -3.69 8.18
C LYS A 81 6.96 -3.51 7.00
N GLY A 82 6.57 -2.72 6.00
CA GLY A 82 7.45 -2.40 4.87
C GLY A 82 8.60 -1.47 5.21
N LEU A 83 8.43 -0.56 6.19
CA LEU A 83 9.53 0.24 6.72
C LEU A 83 10.55 -0.61 7.47
N ILE A 84 10.09 -1.52 8.35
CA ILE A 84 10.95 -2.48 9.06
C ILE A 84 11.70 -3.38 8.05
N SER A 85 11.03 -3.77 6.96
CA SER A 85 11.61 -4.60 5.90
C SER A 85 12.49 -3.81 4.91
N CYS A 86 12.77 -2.53 5.19
CA CYS A 86 13.59 -1.64 4.36
C CYS A 86 13.13 -1.53 2.89
N PHE A 87 11.82 -1.65 2.61
CA PHE A 87 11.29 -1.54 1.23
C PHE A 87 11.57 -0.17 0.60
N HIS A 88 11.61 0.88 1.42
CA HIS A 88 12.00 2.23 1.02
C HIS A 88 13.44 2.35 0.47
N LEU A 89 14.28 1.31 0.64
CA LEU A 89 15.64 1.26 0.10
C LEU A 89 15.76 0.35 -1.15
N ARG A 90 14.69 -0.36 -1.52
CA ARG A 90 14.73 -1.42 -2.55
C ARG A 90 14.70 -0.89 -3.99
N CYS A 91 14.31 0.36 -4.20
CA CYS A 91 14.31 0.98 -5.53
C CYS A 91 14.92 2.39 -5.44
N LYS A 92 15.79 2.74 -6.39
CA LYS A 92 16.45 4.06 -6.47
C LYS A 92 15.93 4.91 -7.64
N SER A 93 14.84 4.48 -8.29
CA SER A 93 14.23 5.24 -9.38
C SER A 93 13.72 6.60 -8.86
N PRO A 94 13.89 7.70 -9.62
CA PRO A 94 13.37 9.01 -9.21
C PRO A 94 11.85 9.00 -9.01
N GLN A 95 11.11 8.19 -9.78
CA GLN A 95 9.66 8.00 -9.60
C GLN A 95 9.34 7.34 -8.26
N PHE A 96 10.16 6.38 -7.83
CA PHE A 96 10.01 5.73 -6.53
C PHE A 96 10.33 6.67 -5.38
N LEU A 97 11.39 7.48 -5.52
CA LEU A 97 11.69 8.49 -4.51
C LEU A 97 10.57 9.53 -4.41
N HIS A 98 10.00 9.93 -5.54
CA HIS A 98 8.86 10.83 -5.59
C HIS A 98 7.65 10.24 -4.88
N SER A 99 7.33 8.96 -5.13
CA SER A 99 6.23 8.27 -4.46
C SER A 99 6.41 8.19 -2.94
N LEU A 100 7.64 7.99 -2.45
CA LEU A 100 7.92 8.03 -1.00
C LEU A 100 7.77 9.42 -0.39
N LYS A 101 8.20 10.47 -1.10
CA LYS A 101 8.02 11.85 -0.64
C LYS A 101 6.54 12.22 -0.54
N GLU A 102 5.76 11.81 -1.54
CA GLU A 102 4.32 12.05 -1.56
C GLU A 102 3.60 11.26 -0.46
N ALA A 103 3.92 9.97 -0.29
CA ALA A 103 3.39 9.15 0.81
C ALA A 103 3.70 9.78 2.18
N ARG A 104 4.91 10.31 2.36
CA ARG A 104 5.29 11.04 3.58
C ARG A 104 4.48 12.31 3.77
N LYS A 105 4.21 13.07 2.69
CA LYS A 105 3.41 14.29 2.74
C LYS A 105 1.97 13.95 3.15
N TYR A 106 1.38 12.93 2.53
CA TYR A 106 0.04 12.44 2.86
C TYR A 106 -0.09 12.05 4.34
N LEU A 107 0.91 11.36 4.90
CA LEU A 107 0.93 10.98 6.31
C LEU A 107 1.07 12.17 7.27
N ASN A 108 1.66 13.28 6.83
CA ASN A 108 1.77 14.51 7.61
C ASN A 108 0.54 15.42 7.49
N GLU A 109 -0.28 15.25 6.45
CA GLU A 109 -1.48 16.05 6.18
C GLU A 109 -2.75 15.42 6.77
N GLN A 110 -2.63 14.26 7.44
CA GLN A 110 -3.72 13.51 8.04
C GLN A 110 -3.93 13.85 9.52
#